data_AF-A0AAN8SUP0-F1
#
_entry.id   AF-A0AAN8SUP0-F1
#
_cell.length_a   1.000
_cell.length_b   1.000
_cell.length_c   1.000
_cell.angle_alpha   90.00
_cell.angle_beta   90.00
_cell.angle_gamma   90.00
#
_symmetry.space_group_name_H-M   'P 1'
#
loop_
_entity.id
_entity.type
_entity.pdbx_description
1 polymer ?
#
loop_
_entity_poly.entity_id
_entity_poly.type
_entity_poly.pdbx_seq_one_letter_code
_entity_poly.pdbx_strand_id
1 'polypeptide(L)' 'MPEGYASNLGKRADMNEGKLIGMKSHDCHVFMETLIPIAFSHLPERIWKPITEMSLFF' A
#
# COMPACT_ATOMS: atom_id res chain seq x y z
N MET A 1 -4.35 10.68 17.60
CA MET A 1 -5.61 10.65 16.83
C MET A 1 -5.63 9.30 16.12
N PRO A 2 -6.67 8.45 16.20
CA PRO A 2 -6.69 7.27 15.34
C PRO A 2 -6.82 7.79 13.91
N GLU A 3 -5.76 7.63 13.14
CA GLU A 3 -5.57 8.21 11.82
C GLU A 3 -6.76 7.85 10.90
N GLY A 4 -7.62 8.83 10.64
CA GLY A 4 -8.87 8.64 9.90
C GLY A 4 -8.70 8.33 8.40
N TYR A 5 -7.47 8.14 7.91
CA TYR A 5 -7.21 7.88 6.49
C TYR A 5 -7.85 6.58 6.00
N ALA A 6 -7.96 5.57 6.87
CA ALA A 6 -8.57 4.27 6.56
C ALA A 6 -10.07 4.21 6.90
N SER A 7 -10.67 5.33 7.32
CA SER A 7 -12.11 5.39 7.62
C SER A 7 -12.90 5.03 6.37
N ASN A 8 -13.60 3.89 6.40
CA ASN A 8 -14.50 3.46 5.34
C ASN A 8 -13.82 3.09 4.01
N LEU A 9 -12.68 2.40 4.07
CA LEU A 9 -11.95 1.90 2.88
C LEU A 9 -12.86 1.15 1.90
N GLY A 10 -13.84 0.39 2.38
CA GLY A 10 -14.80 -0.34 1.53
C GLY A 10 -15.63 0.56 0.60
N LYS A 11 -15.97 1.80 1.01
CA LYS A 11 -16.64 2.76 0.13
C LYS A 11 -15.70 3.46 -0.85
N ARG A 12 -14.39 3.39 -0.57
CA ARG A 12 -13.33 4.02 -1.37
C ARG A 12 -12.58 3.00 -2.22
N ALA A 13 -12.94 1.72 -2.18
CA ALA A 13 -12.32 0.69 -2.99
C ALA A 13 -13.25 0.31 -4.15
N ASP A 14 -12.80 0.57 -5.37
CA ASP A 14 -13.38 -0.03 -6.56
C ASP A 14 -12.74 -1.41 -6.76
N MET A 15 -13.52 -2.46 -6.46
CA MET A 15 -13.07 -3.84 -6.59
C MET A 15 -13.05 -4.33 -8.04
N ASN A 16 -13.77 -3.69 -8.96
CA ASN A 16 -13.76 -4.06 -10.37
C ASN A 16 -12.47 -3.57 -11.05
N GLU A 17 -12.06 -2.34 -10.74
CA GLU A 17 -10.83 -1.77 -11.30
C GLU A 17 -9.59 -1.96 -10.40
N GLY A 18 -9.77 -2.42 -9.16
CA GLY A 18 -8.68 -2.58 -8.19
C GLY A 18 -8.08 -1.25 -7.74
N LYS A 19 -8.90 -0.19 -7.62
CA LYS A 19 -8.45 1.18 -7.36
C LYS A 19 -9.02 1.74 -6.06
N LEU A 20 -8.25 2.62 -5.43
CA LEU A 20 -8.74 3.46 -4.33
C LEU A 20 -9.18 4.82 -4.88
N ILE A 21 -10.44 5.16 -4.65
CA ILE A 21 -11.10 6.37 -5.16
C ILE A 21 -11.42 7.34 -4.02
N GLY A 22 -11.34 8.65 -4.31
CA GLY A 22 -11.74 9.70 -3.37
C GLY A 22 -10.85 9.83 -2.12
N MET A 23 -9.63 9.29 -2.14
CA MET A 23 -8.63 9.52 -1.12
C MET A 23 -7.82 10.79 -1.43
N LYS A 24 -7.51 11.59 -0.40
CA LYS A 24 -6.54 12.68 -0.54
C LYS A 24 -5.16 12.08 -0.77
N SER A 25 -4.31 12.77 -1.55
CA SER A 25 -2.95 12.30 -1.84
C SER A 25 -2.16 12.00 -0.55
N HIS A 26 -2.24 12.88 0.45
CA HIS A 26 -1.62 12.66 1.76
C HIS A 26 -2.09 11.38 2.46
N ASP A 27 -3.42 11.18 2.53
CA ASP A 27 -4.02 9.99 3.14
C ASP A 27 -3.63 8.71 2.39
N CYS A 28 -3.55 8.78 1.06
CA CYS A 28 -3.09 7.68 0.20
C CYS A 28 -1.61 7.35 0.46
N HIS A 29 -0.76 8.38 0.59
CA HIS A 29 0.66 8.19 0.91
C HIS A 29 0.85 7.47 2.25
N VAL A 30 0.21 7.96 3.31
CA VAL A 30 0.27 7.34 4.65
C VAL A 30 -0.30 5.91 4.64
N PHE A 31 -1.38 5.69 3.90
CA PHE A 31 -1.95 4.36 3.69
C PHE A 31 -0.96 3.41 2.99
N MET A 32 -0.32 3.86 1.91
CA MET A 32 0.66 3.07 1.16
C MET A 32 1.93 2.82 1.96
N GLU A 33 2.45 3.78 2.71
CA GLU A 33 3.57 3.58 3.64
C GLU A 33 3.28 2.48 4.67
N THR A 34 2.01 2.37 5.09
CA THR A 34 1.57 1.31 6.01
C THR A 34 1.37 -0.02 5.30
N LEU A 35 0.82 -0.01 4.08
CA LEU A 35 0.46 -1.23 3.33
C LEU A 35 1.67 -1.90 2.69
N ILE A 36 2.66 -1.14 2.20
CA ILE A 36 3.84 -1.67 1.49
C ILE A 36 4.60 -2.68 2.37
N PRO A 37 4.98 -2.39 3.62
CA PRO A 37 5.68 -3.35 4.47
C PRO A 37 4.88 -4.64 4.69
N ILE A 38 3.56 -4.54 4.83
CA ILE A 38 2.65 -5.68 5.00
C ILE A 38 2.61 -6.51 3.72
N ALA A 39 2.48 -5.88 2.55
CA ALA A 39 2.48 -6.60 1.28
C ALA A 39 3.80 -7.36 1.08
N PHE A 40 4.94 -6.70 1.35
CA PHE A 40 6.26 -7.29 1.20
C PHE A 40 6.51 -8.45 2.16
N SER A 41 6.00 -8.40 3.41
CA SER A 41 6.18 -9.50 4.37
C SER A 41 5.48 -10.80 3.99
N HIS A 42 4.49 -10.74 3.08
CA HIS A 42 3.77 -11.91 2.57
C HIS A 42 4.31 -12.41 1.22
N LEU A 43 5.32 -11.75 0.65
CA LEU A 43 5.94 -12.21 -0.59
C LEU A 43 6.95 -13.35 -0.33
N PRO A 44 7.03 -14.37 -1.20
CA PRO A 44 8.10 -15.37 -1.11
C PRO A 44 9.49 -14.75 -1.25
N GLU A 45 10.51 -15.32 -0.60
CA GLU A 45 11.89 -14.79 -0.63
C GLU A 45 12.39 -14.54 -2.06
N ARG A 46 12.12 -15.47 -2.97
CA ARG A 46 12.52 -15.35 -4.39
C ARG A 46 11.94 -14.12 -5.12
N ILE A 47 10.91 -13.48 -4.56
CA ILE A 47 10.24 -12.31 -5.15
C ILE A 47 10.70 -11.04 -4.46
N TRP A 48 10.63 -10.96 -3.12
CA TRP A 48 10.95 -9.71 -2.44
C TRP A 48 12.45 -9.41 -2.41
N LYS A 49 13.30 -10.44 -2.36
CA LYS A 49 14.76 -10.27 -2.27
C LYS A 49 15.35 -9.57 -3.51
N PRO A 50 15.03 -9.96 -4.76
CA PRO A 50 15.44 -9.19 -5.93
C PRO A 50 14.90 -7.76 -5.95
N ILE A 51 13.66 -7.54 -5.48
CA ILE A 51 13.07 -6.20 -5.43
C ILE A 51 13.87 -5.32 -4.46
N THR A 52 14.19 -5.82 -3.27
CA THR A 52 15.02 -5.10 -2.29
C THR A 52 16.44 -4.84 -2.80
N GLU A 53 17.08 -5.82 -3.43
CA GLU A 53 18.40 -5.65 -4.02
C GLU A 53 18.40 -4.57 -5.12
N MET A 54 17.37 -4.55 -5.99
CA MET A 54 17.21 -3.49 -6.98
C MET A 54 16.94 -2.12 -6.33
N SER A 55 16.11 -2.05 -5.29
CA SER A 55 15.83 -0.79 -4.57
C SER A 55 17.02 -0.24 -3.81
N LEU A 56 18.00 -1.07 -3.42
CA LEU A 56 19.25 -0.62 -2.81
C LEU A 56 20.29 -0.21 -3.86
N PHE A 57 20.14 -0.68 -5.10
CA PHE A 57 21.04 -0.35 -6.21
C PHE A 57 20.75 1.03 -6.81
N PHE A 58 19.48 1.42 -6.90
CA PHE A 58 19.01 2.72 -7.42
C PHE A 58 18.83 3.76 -6.30
#